data_AF-A0A9D7X5V8-F1
#
_entry.id   AF-A0A9D7X5V8-F1
#
_cell.length_a   1.000
_cell.length_b   1.000
_cell.length_c   1.000
_cell.angle_alpha   90.00
_cell.angle_beta   90.00
_cell.angle_gamma   90.00
#
_symmetry.space_group_name_H-M   'P 1'
#
loop_
_entity.id
_entity.type
_entity.pdbx_description
1 polymer ?
#
loop_
_entity_poly.entity_id
_entity_poly.type
_entity_poly.pdbx_seq_one_letter_code
_entity_poly.pdbx_strand_id
1 'polypeptide(L)'
;MQWRMGGMTVRLILVNVAVFVTLVLVKLVLLPAAGNSAGAEALRDHYLLQWLRSTADLGTLISRPWTLITYMFTHTGLGHIFWNMILLWFGGRLFQDLLGGKRLLGYYLLSGLSGMALFILVSKLLPGVHGSGVGLGIMGASASALGVFMGTRLIA
;
A
#
# COMPACT_ATOMS: atom_id res chain seq x y z
N MET A 1 15.48 12.74 -24.68
CA MET A 1 14.62 11.61 -25.11
C MET A 1 14.10 10.79 -23.91
N GLN A 2 13.26 11.36 -23.03
CA GLN A 2 12.75 10.65 -21.84
C GLN A 2 11.26 10.23 -21.95
N TRP A 3 10.63 10.48 -23.10
CA TRP A 3 9.19 10.23 -23.35
C TRP A 3 8.89 8.90 -24.06
N ARG A 4 9.86 7.97 -24.14
CA ARG A 4 9.61 6.63 -24.69
C ARG A 4 9.17 5.71 -23.56
N MET A 5 7.85 5.59 -23.38
CA MET A 5 7.11 4.58 -22.61
C MET A 5 7.85 3.88 -21.46
N GLY A 6 7.52 4.32 -20.24
CA GLY A 6 7.36 3.43 -19.10
C GLY A 6 8.56 3.30 -18.17
N GLY A 7 9.10 4.41 -17.67
CA GLY A 7 9.98 4.39 -16.49
C GLY A 7 9.34 3.58 -15.34
N MET A 8 10.18 3.02 -14.46
CA MET A 8 9.71 2.21 -13.33
C MET A 8 8.65 2.94 -12.49
N THR A 9 8.74 4.26 -12.37
CA THR A 9 7.72 5.10 -11.71
C THR A 9 6.33 4.90 -12.32
N VAL A 10 6.23 4.97 -13.65
CA VAL A 10 4.95 4.78 -14.37
C VAL A 10 4.44 3.36 -14.18
N ARG A 11 5.33 2.37 -14.21
CA ARG A 11 4.95 0.96 -13.99
C ARG A 11 4.38 0.74 -12.59
N LEU A 12 5.02 1.30 -11.57
CA LEU A 12 4.52 1.21 -10.18
C LEU A 12 3.17 1.91 -10.02
N ILE A 13 2.98 3.06 -10.66
CA ILE A 13 1.67 3.75 -10.67
C ILE A 13 0.62 2.87 -11.34
N LEU A 14 0.90 2.34 -12.53
CA LEU A 14 -0.02 1.47 -13.26
C LEU A 14 -0.40 0.22 -12.46
N VAL A 15 0.55 -0.42 -11.78
CA VAL A 15 0.28 -1.59 -10.93
C VAL A 15 -0.63 -1.21 -9.75
N ASN A 16 -0.34 -0.12 -9.05
CA ASN A 16 -1.17 0.35 -7.94
C ASN A 16 -2.61 0.69 -8.40
N VAL A 17 -2.74 1.38 -9.53
CA VAL A 17 -4.05 1.71 -10.12
C VAL A 17 -4.79 0.45 -10.58
N ALA A 18 -4.11 -0.48 -11.24
CA ALA A 18 -4.72 -1.73 -11.69
C ALA A 18 -5.23 -2.58 -10.52
N VAL A 19 -4.44 -2.70 -9.44
CA VAL A 19 -4.86 -3.38 -8.21
C VAL A 19 -6.08 -2.71 -7.61
N PHE A 20 -6.08 -1.37 -7.50
CA PHE A 20 -7.22 -0.64 -6.97
C PHE A 20 -8.49 -0.81 -7.81
N VAL A 21 -8.40 -0.66 -9.13
CA VAL A 21 -9.53 -0.85 -10.05
C VAL A 21 -10.06 -2.29 -9.94
N THR A 22 -9.17 -3.28 -9.91
CA THR A 22 -9.57 -4.68 -9.74
C THR A 22 -10.34 -4.88 -8.43
N LEU A 23 -9.86 -4.32 -7.32
CA LEU A 23 -10.55 -4.41 -6.03
C LEU A 23 -11.92 -3.71 -6.04
N VAL A 24 -12.04 -2.57 -6.72
CA VAL A 24 -13.32 -1.87 -6.89
C VAL A 24 -14.30 -2.69 -7.73
N LEU A 25 -13.84 -3.30 -8.83
CA LEU A 25 -14.68 -4.16 -9.66
C LEU A 25 -15.14 -5.41 -8.90
N VAL A 26 -14.24 -6.04 -8.15
CA VAL A 26 -14.58 -7.19 -7.29
C VAL A 26 -15.61 -6.80 -6.23
N LYS A 27 -15.46 -5.62 -5.59
CA LYS A 27 -16.46 -5.06 -4.66
C LYS A 27 -17.82 -4.89 -5.33
N LEU A 28 -17.83 -4.37 -6.55
CA LEU A 28 -19.06 -4.08 -7.31
C LEU A 28 -19.80 -5.37 -7.70
N VAL A 29 -19.07 -6.41 -8.12
CA VAL A 29 -19.64 -7.67 -8.62
C VAL A 29 -20.02 -8.63 -7.50
N LEU A 30 -19.18 -8.79 -6.47
CA LEU A 30 -19.35 -9.84 -5.46
C LEU A 30 -20.26 -9.47 -4.30
N LEU A 31 -20.52 -8.19 -4.06
CA LEU A 31 -21.26 -7.73 -2.89
C LEU A 31 -22.54 -6.94 -3.23
N PRO A 32 -23.43 -7.34 -4.16
CA PRO A 32 -24.60 -6.51 -4.51
C PRO A 32 -25.68 -6.41 -3.41
N ALA A 33 -25.57 -7.15 -2.31
CA ALA A 33 -26.71 -7.41 -1.41
C ALA A 33 -26.85 -6.50 -0.18
N ALA A 34 -25.86 -5.64 0.14
CA ALA A 34 -25.80 -4.98 1.46
C ALA A 34 -26.28 -3.51 1.49
N GLY A 35 -26.67 -2.93 0.35
CA GLY A 35 -26.96 -1.48 0.24
C GLY A 35 -25.70 -0.60 0.35
N ASN A 36 -25.88 0.72 0.32
CA ASN A 36 -24.82 1.74 0.35
C ASN A 36 -24.66 2.40 1.74
N SER A 37 -25.05 1.71 2.81
CA SER A 37 -24.88 2.23 4.16
C SER A 37 -23.40 2.18 4.58
N ALA A 38 -22.95 3.13 5.41
CA ALA A 38 -21.57 3.17 5.87
C ALA A 38 -21.11 1.86 6.55
N GLY A 39 -22.04 1.16 7.23
CA GLY A 39 -21.79 -0.15 7.83
C GLY A 39 -21.62 -1.28 6.80
N ALA A 40 -22.42 -1.27 5.73
CA ALA A 40 -22.29 -2.22 4.64
C ALA A 40 -20.94 -2.05 3.92
N GLU A 41 -20.53 -0.82 3.63
CA GLU A 41 -19.21 -0.51 3.04
C GLU A 41 -18.06 -1.04 3.92
N ALA A 42 -18.11 -0.82 5.23
CA ALA A 42 -17.08 -1.31 6.17
C ALA A 42 -16.99 -2.85 6.19
N LEU A 43 -18.13 -3.55 6.16
CA LEU A 43 -18.17 -5.00 6.09
C LEU A 43 -17.61 -5.51 4.76
N ARG A 44 -18.00 -4.92 3.63
CA ARG A 44 -17.48 -5.26 2.30
C ARG A 44 -15.97 -5.13 2.25
N ASP A 45 -15.46 -4.02 2.77
CA ASP A 45 -14.03 -3.79 2.90
C ASP A 45 -13.38 -4.87 3.76
N HIS A 46 -13.93 -5.18 4.92
CA HIS A 46 -13.38 -6.20 5.81
C HIS A 46 -13.24 -7.55 5.12
N TYR A 47 -14.32 -8.06 4.51
CA TYR A 47 -14.33 -9.38 3.88
C TYR A 47 -13.37 -9.53 2.70
N LEU A 48 -13.23 -8.49 1.87
CA LEU A 48 -12.35 -8.55 0.70
C LEU A 48 -10.90 -8.29 1.06
N LEU A 49 -10.67 -7.29 1.88
CA LEU A 49 -9.31 -6.82 2.11
C LEU A 49 -8.60 -7.63 3.19
N GLN A 50 -9.28 -8.37 4.08
CA GLN A 50 -8.64 -9.19 5.12
C GLN A 50 -7.54 -10.15 4.62
N TRP A 51 -7.58 -10.53 3.34
CA TRP A 51 -6.59 -11.39 2.70
C TRP A 51 -5.40 -10.63 2.09
N LEU A 52 -5.53 -9.31 1.97
CA LEU A 52 -4.61 -8.40 1.27
C LEU A 52 -3.94 -7.39 2.21
N ARG A 53 -4.64 -6.93 3.26
CA ARG A 53 -4.04 -6.13 4.34
C ARG A 53 -3.25 -7.03 5.27
N SER A 54 -2.20 -6.46 5.85
CA SER A 54 -1.36 -7.16 6.79
C SER A 54 -1.70 -6.82 8.24
N THR A 55 -1.12 -7.56 9.17
CA THR A 55 -1.42 -7.47 10.60
C THR A 55 -0.13 -7.48 11.40
N ALA A 56 -0.19 -6.90 12.61
CA ALA A 56 0.91 -6.95 13.57
C ALA A 56 1.07 -8.33 14.22
N ASP A 57 0.05 -9.20 14.10
CA ASP A 57 0.09 -10.55 14.62
C ASP A 57 0.99 -11.46 13.78
N LEU A 58 2.07 -11.94 14.40
CA LEU A 58 3.07 -12.78 13.74
C LEU A 58 2.50 -14.14 13.32
N GLY A 59 1.56 -14.71 14.07
CA GLY A 59 0.94 -16.00 13.71
C GLY A 59 0.13 -15.90 12.42
N THR A 60 -0.66 -14.83 12.30
CA THR A 60 -1.41 -14.53 11.07
C THR A 60 -0.48 -14.14 9.92
N LEU A 61 0.64 -13.48 10.21
CA LEU A 61 1.64 -13.12 9.20
C LEU A 61 2.34 -14.35 8.60
N ILE A 62 2.68 -15.34 9.44
CA ILE A 62 3.29 -16.62 9.02
C ILE A 62 2.30 -17.44 8.19
N SER A 63 1.01 -17.43 8.54
CA SER A 63 -0.02 -18.12 7.76
C SER A 63 -0.39 -17.40 6.47
N ARG A 64 -0.12 -16.10 6.36
CA ARG A 64 -0.41 -15.27 5.17
C ARG A 64 0.80 -14.44 4.75
N PRO A 65 1.91 -15.06 4.34
CA PRO A 65 3.17 -14.36 4.06
C PRO A 65 3.06 -13.38 2.89
N TRP A 66 2.15 -13.62 1.94
CA TRP A 66 1.88 -12.71 0.82
C TRP A 66 1.39 -11.32 1.27
N THR A 67 0.81 -11.21 2.48
CA THR A 67 0.34 -9.92 3.02
C THR A 67 1.47 -8.92 3.22
N LEU A 68 2.73 -9.37 3.31
CA LEU A 68 3.92 -8.52 3.33
C LEU A 68 4.15 -7.75 2.03
N ILE A 69 3.60 -8.22 0.91
CA ILE A 69 3.75 -7.56 -0.40
C ILE A 69 2.43 -6.95 -0.83
N THR A 70 1.32 -7.68 -0.69
CA THR A 70 0.01 -7.21 -1.18
C THR A 70 -0.46 -5.94 -0.48
N TYR A 71 -0.13 -5.76 0.80
CA TYR A 71 -0.52 -4.57 1.56
C TYR A 71 0.15 -3.29 1.02
N MET A 72 1.27 -3.41 0.30
CA MET A 72 2.01 -2.29 -0.31
C MET A 72 1.30 -1.71 -1.54
N PHE A 73 0.36 -2.46 -2.13
CA PHE A 73 -0.37 -2.07 -3.35
C PHE A 73 -1.88 -1.90 -3.10
N THR A 74 -2.35 -2.28 -1.92
CA THR A 74 -3.77 -2.26 -1.55
C THR A 74 -4.19 -0.88 -1.07
N HIS A 75 -5.30 -0.37 -1.62
CA HIS A 75 -5.87 0.94 -1.29
C HIS A 75 -7.38 0.82 -1.04
N THR A 76 -7.91 1.47 0.00
CA THR A 76 -9.34 1.44 0.35
C THR A 76 -10.18 2.55 -0.27
N GLY A 77 -9.58 3.68 -0.64
CA GLY A 77 -10.33 4.85 -1.08
C GLY A 77 -9.65 5.65 -2.18
N LEU A 78 -10.47 6.35 -2.97
CA LEU A 78 -10.03 7.18 -4.10
C LEU A 78 -9.06 8.27 -3.67
N GLY A 79 -9.35 8.98 -2.57
CA GLY A 79 -8.42 9.99 -2.03
C GLY A 79 -7.08 9.38 -1.60
N HIS A 80 -7.10 8.17 -1.05
CA HIS A 80 -5.89 7.51 -0.56
C HIS A 80 -4.95 7.12 -1.70
N ILE A 81 -5.48 6.52 -2.78
CA ILE A 81 -4.67 6.23 -3.97
C ILE A 81 -4.22 7.51 -4.68
N PHE A 82 -5.09 8.52 -4.76
CA PHE A 82 -4.76 9.79 -5.41
C PHE A 82 -3.50 10.44 -4.82
N TRP A 83 -3.45 10.61 -3.49
CA TRP A 83 -2.29 11.20 -2.83
C TRP A 83 -1.03 10.33 -2.93
N ASN A 84 -1.17 9.01 -2.85
CA ASN A 84 -0.03 8.10 -3.01
C ASN A 84 0.55 8.16 -4.42
N MET A 85 -0.28 8.25 -5.45
CA MET A 85 0.19 8.34 -6.85
C MET A 85 0.87 9.69 -7.14
N ILE A 86 0.41 10.77 -6.50
CA ILE A 86 1.11 12.08 -6.56
C ILE A 86 2.51 11.97 -5.95
N LEU A 87 2.61 11.43 -4.72
CA LEU A 87 3.90 11.26 -4.04
C LEU A 87 4.85 10.37 -4.85
N LEU A 88 4.33 9.25 -5.36
CA LEU A 88 5.09 8.32 -6.18
C LEU A 88 5.49 8.92 -7.52
N TRP A 89 4.67 9.78 -8.11
CA TRP A 89 5.01 10.47 -9.36
C TRP A 89 6.18 11.44 -9.16
N PHE A 90 6.06 12.35 -8.19
CA PHE A 90 7.09 13.36 -7.95
C PHE A 90 8.37 12.73 -7.38
N GLY A 91 8.25 11.98 -6.29
CA GLY A 91 9.39 11.31 -5.66
C GLY A 91 9.98 10.22 -6.55
N GLY A 92 9.13 9.40 -7.17
CA GLY A 92 9.62 8.31 -8.01
C GLY A 92 10.30 8.79 -9.28
N ARG A 93 9.86 9.89 -9.92
CA ARG A 93 10.57 10.45 -11.08
C ARG A 93 11.94 10.98 -10.68
N LEU A 94 12.01 11.81 -9.64
CA LEU A 94 13.27 12.37 -9.15
C LEU A 94 14.24 11.25 -8.73
N PHE A 95 13.76 10.23 -8.01
CA PHE A 95 14.57 9.07 -7.64
C PHE A 95 15.09 8.31 -8.86
N GLN A 96 14.21 8.09 -9.84
CA GLN A 96 14.57 7.37 -11.06
C GLN A 96 15.62 8.15 -11.87
N ASP A 97 15.54 9.47 -11.91
CA ASP A 97 16.49 10.31 -12.63
C ASP A 97 17.87 10.34 -11.93
N LEU A 98 17.90 10.27 -10.60
CA LEU A 98 19.14 10.26 -9.80
C LEU A 98 19.80 8.88 -9.71
N LEU A 99 19.01 7.81 -9.52
CA LEU A 99 19.50 6.48 -9.15
C LEU A 99 19.12 5.36 -10.13
N GLY A 100 18.24 5.65 -11.09
CA GLY A 100 17.76 4.68 -12.06
C GLY A 100 16.57 3.83 -11.58
N GLY A 101 15.80 3.31 -12.55
CA GLY A 101 14.53 2.63 -12.28
C GLY A 101 14.64 1.31 -11.52
N LYS A 102 15.75 0.56 -11.63
CA LYS A 102 15.92 -0.70 -10.88
C LYS A 102 16.03 -0.45 -9.37
N ARG A 103 16.74 0.62 -8.98
CA ARG A 103 16.89 1.02 -7.57
C ARG A 103 15.58 1.56 -7.00
N LEU A 104 14.78 2.26 -7.81
CA LEU A 104 13.45 2.72 -7.40
C LEU A 104 12.55 1.57 -6.93
N LEU A 105 12.49 0.47 -7.68
CA LEU A 105 11.69 -0.70 -7.30
C LEU A 105 12.17 -1.29 -5.97
N GLY A 106 13.48 -1.49 -5.82
CA GLY A 106 14.06 -1.99 -4.58
C GLY A 106 13.74 -1.08 -3.39
N TYR A 107 13.83 0.24 -3.59
CA TYR A 107 13.53 1.23 -2.56
C TYR A 107 12.04 1.26 -2.18
N TYR A 108 11.13 1.12 -3.16
CA TYR A 108 9.70 0.99 -2.92
C TYR A 108 9.37 -0.24 -2.05
N LEU A 109 10.00 -1.38 -2.37
CA LEU A 109 9.83 -2.62 -1.61
C LEU A 109 10.41 -2.52 -0.20
N LEU A 110 11.65 -2.02 -0.07
CA LEU A 110 12.31 -1.85 1.22
C LEU A 110 11.56 -0.88 2.13
N SER A 111 11.13 0.28 1.60
CA SER A 111 10.38 1.27 2.40
C SER A 111 9.05 0.73 2.91
N GLY A 112 8.33 -0.07 2.11
CA GLY A 112 7.17 -0.79 2.60
C GLY A 112 7.55 -1.72 3.74
N LEU A 113 8.45 -2.67 3.50
CA LEU A 113 8.87 -3.65 4.51
C LEU A 113 9.38 -2.99 5.81
N SER A 114 10.14 -1.90 5.72
CA SER A 114 10.55 -1.10 6.87
C SER A 114 9.37 -0.48 7.60
N GLY A 115 8.37 0.04 6.88
CA GLY A 115 7.12 0.51 7.46
C GLY A 115 6.34 -0.59 8.18
N MET A 116 6.33 -1.81 7.64
CA MET A 116 5.73 -2.97 8.33
C MET A 116 6.47 -3.32 9.62
N ALA A 117 7.80 -3.41 9.54
CA ALA A 117 8.63 -3.75 10.69
C ALA A 117 8.46 -2.70 11.82
N LEU A 118 8.44 -1.42 11.45
CA LEU A 118 8.15 -0.33 12.38
C LEU A 118 6.75 -0.46 12.99
N PHE A 119 5.73 -0.79 12.18
CA PHE A 119 4.37 -0.98 12.68
C PHE A 119 4.27 -2.14 13.69
N ILE A 120 4.88 -3.29 13.40
CA ILE A 120 4.94 -4.43 14.32
C ILE A 120 5.64 -4.03 15.62
N LEU A 121 6.76 -3.31 15.52
CA LEU A 121 7.53 -2.86 16.67
C LEU A 121 6.71 -1.91 17.55
N VAL A 122 6.09 -0.88 16.97
CA VAL A 122 5.26 0.10 17.69
C VAL A 122 4.05 -0.58 18.33
N SER A 123 3.41 -1.52 17.62
CA SER A 123 2.26 -2.26 18.13
C SER A 123 2.60 -3.15 19.34
N LYS A 124 3.86 -3.64 19.43
CA LYS A 124 4.35 -4.39 20.59
C LYS A 124 4.79 -3.48 21.74
N LEU A 125 5.42 -2.34 21.44
CA LEU A 125 5.94 -1.42 22.45
C LEU A 125 4.85 -0.54 23.09
N LEU A 126 3.80 -0.21 22.34
CA LEU A 126 2.72 0.67 22.78
C LEU A 126 1.36 -0.01 22.60
N PRO A 127 1.05 -1.05 23.41
CA PRO A 127 -0.25 -1.72 23.37
C PRO A 127 -1.35 -0.71 23.73
N GLY A 128 -2.17 -0.32 22.74
CA GLY A 128 -3.28 0.63 22.90
C GLY A 128 -3.26 1.84 21.95
N VAL A 129 -2.12 2.15 21.32
CA VAL A 129 -2.05 3.26 20.34
C VAL A 129 -2.74 2.88 19.03
N HIS A 130 -2.82 1.58 18.74
CA HIS A 130 -3.62 1.03 17.65
C HIS A 130 -4.51 -0.01 18.33
N GLY A 131 -5.83 0.15 18.21
CA GLY A 131 -6.80 -0.68 18.95
C GLY A 131 -6.36 -2.15 18.93
N SER A 132 -6.20 -2.72 20.12
CA SER A 132 -5.77 -4.10 20.41
C SER A 132 -6.75 -5.17 19.92
N GLY A 133 -7.50 -4.88 18.86
CA GLY A 133 -8.43 -5.77 18.21
C GLY A 133 -7.75 -6.54 17.09
N VAL A 134 -7.74 -7.86 17.26
CA VAL A 134 -7.66 -8.86 16.19
C VAL A 134 -8.54 -8.39 15.01
N GLY A 135 -7.99 -7.72 13.99
CA GLY A 135 -8.76 -7.35 12.79
C GLY A 135 -8.51 -5.98 12.16
N LEU A 136 -7.79 -5.05 12.79
CA LEU A 136 -7.43 -3.77 12.14
C LEU A 136 -6.18 -3.96 11.27
N GLY A 137 -6.35 -4.61 10.11
CA GLY A 137 -5.28 -4.79 9.15
C GLY A 137 -4.78 -3.45 8.59
N ILE A 138 -3.47 -3.28 8.49
CA ILE A 138 -2.81 -2.09 7.95
C ILE A 138 -2.64 -2.17 6.44
N MET A 139 -2.72 -1.01 5.80
CA MET A 139 -2.34 -0.80 4.39
C MET A 139 -1.03 -0.01 4.34
N GLY A 140 -0.07 -0.52 3.56
CA GLY A 140 1.30 -0.03 3.52
C GLY A 140 1.66 0.83 2.34
N ALA A 141 0.73 1.05 1.41
CA ALA A 141 1.01 1.81 0.20
C ALA A 141 1.58 3.21 0.50
N SER A 142 1.12 3.84 1.58
CA SER A 142 1.61 5.15 2.02
C SER A 142 3.05 5.09 2.56
N ALA A 143 3.45 4.02 3.24
CA ALA A 143 4.83 3.84 3.70
C ALA A 143 5.80 3.72 2.51
N SER A 144 5.40 3.01 1.45
CA SER A 144 6.19 2.88 0.23
C SER A 144 6.28 4.18 -0.57
N ALA A 145 5.15 4.89 -0.75
CA ALA A 145 5.13 6.15 -1.48
C ALA A 145 5.91 7.26 -0.73
N LEU A 146 5.72 7.38 0.58
CA LEU A 146 6.46 8.33 1.42
C LEU A 146 7.94 7.99 1.51
N GLY A 147 8.28 6.70 1.62
CA GLY A 147 9.66 6.25 1.61
C GLY A 147 10.38 6.73 0.35
N VAL A 148 9.84 6.43 -0.83
CA VAL A 148 10.40 6.90 -2.11
C VAL A 148 10.57 8.43 -2.13
N PHE A 149 9.57 9.18 -1.68
CA PHE A 149 9.64 10.64 -1.61
C PHE A 149 10.75 11.12 -0.66
N MET A 150 10.85 10.58 0.55
CA MET A 150 11.90 10.95 1.51
C MET A 150 13.29 10.54 1.04
N GLY A 151 13.42 9.38 0.40
CA GLY A 151 14.67 8.90 -0.17
C GLY A 151 15.26 9.85 -1.21
N THR A 152 14.41 10.55 -1.98
CA THR A 152 14.91 11.58 -2.91
C THR A 152 15.50 12.80 -2.23
N ARG A 153 14.97 13.20 -1.07
CA ARG A 153 15.48 14.35 -0.30
C ARG A 153 16.82 14.10 0.37
N LEU A 154 17.21 12.84 0.57
CA LEU A 154 18.50 12.50 1.17
C LEU A 154 19.64 12.47 0.13
N ILE A 155 19.31 12.58 -1.16
CA ILE A 155 20.24 12.35 -2.28
C ILE A 155 20.39 13.63 -3.14
N ALA A 156 19.44 14.57 -3.04
CA ALA A 156 19.48 15.89 -3.66
C ALA A 156 19.96 16.94 -2.64
#